data_AF-A0A829Q3B9-F1
#
_entry.id   AF-A0A829Q3B9-F1
#
_cell.length_a   1.000
_cell.length_b   1.000
_cell.length_c   1.000
_cell.angle_alpha   90.00
_cell.angle_beta   90.00
_cell.angle_gamma   90.00
#
_symmetry.space_group_name_H-M   'P 1'
#
loop_
_entity.id
_entity.type
_entity.pdbx_description
1 polymer ?
#
loop_
_entity_poly.entity_id
_entity_poly.type
_entity_poly.pdbx_seq_one_letter_code
_entity_poly.pdbx_strand_id
1 'polypeptide(L)'
;MTTALNPLETVANARAALHEVVSRLTEADNDKQTPNAKFTVAQLTDHLQNSIKLLGGAAGVDIALTTEGSVADRLLPQSQAVVDAWQRRGIDGTVTLPIGEYPAEVAVRILGSEFLVHAWDYAVATGQEFEPMDALTDGVLESVRMIIQPERRDGDFFADEVPVPDDSPNLVKLIAFTGRNPGWSPAS
;
A
#
# COMPACT_ATOMS: atom_id res chain seq x y z
N MET A 1 -25.20 6.75 -4.38
CA MET A 1 -24.04 7.57 -4.02
C MET A 1 -23.26 6.79 -3.00
N THR A 2 -22.11 6.27 -3.36
CA THR A 2 -21.21 5.60 -2.42
C THR A 2 -20.58 6.70 -1.56
N THR A 3 -20.72 6.62 -0.25
CA THR A 3 -20.14 7.61 0.68
C THR A 3 -18.62 7.53 0.59
N ALA A 4 -17.94 8.68 0.44
CA ALA A 4 -16.49 8.74 0.46
C ALA A 4 -15.98 8.22 1.82
N LEU A 5 -14.99 7.32 1.79
CA LEU A 5 -14.38 6.79 3.00
C LEU A 5 -13.53 7.86 3.66
N ASN A 6 -13.60 7.97 4.99
CA ASN A 6 -12.61 8.77 5.73
C ASN A 6 -11.24 8.05 5.74
N PRO A 7 -10.14 8.71 6.14
CA PRO A 7 -8.81 8.11 6.10
C PRO A 7 -8.67 6.81 6.92
N LEU A 8 -9.32 6.71 8.09
CA LEU A 8 -9.28 5.51 8.93
C LEU A 8 -10.10 4.37 8.33
N GLU A 9 -11.25 4.67 7.71
CA GLU A 9 -12.02 3.69 6.95
C GLU A 9 -11.25 3.21 5.71
N THR A 10 -10.57 4.13 5.01
CA THR A 10 -9.74 3.83 3.85
C THR A 10 -8.63 2.84 4.23
N VAL A 11 -7.91 3.09 5.33
CA VAL A 11 -6.83 2.19 5.79
C VAL A 11 -7.35 0.79 6.16
N ALA A 12 -8.52 0.72 6.80
CA ALA A 12 -9.12 -0.55 7.19
C ALA A 12 -9.57 -1.38 5.98
N ASN A 13 -10.18 -0.73 4.98
CA ASN A 13 -10.59 -1.38 3.73
C ASN A 13 -9.38 -1.76 2.87
N ALA A 14 -8.34 -0.93 2.81
CA ALA A 14 -7.08 -1.27 2.13
C ALA A 14 -6.41 -2.51 2.75
N ARG A 15 -6.40 -2.60 4.09
CA ARG A 15 -5.91 -3.80 4.79
C ARG A 15 -6.73 -5.04 4.44
N ALA A 16 -8.06 -4.92 4.33
CA ALA A 16 -8.91 -6.05 3.93
C ALA A 16 -8.57 -6.54 2.51
N ALA A 17 -8.35 -5.62 1.56
CA ALA A 17 -7.90 -5.96 0.22
C ALA A 17 -6.52 -6.64 0.22
N LEU A 18 -5.57 -6.11 1.00
CA LEU A 18 -4.26 -6.76 1.19
C LEU A 18 -4.42 -8.17 1.76
N HIS A 19 -5.25 -8.33 2.79
CA HIS A 19 -5.51 -9.61 3.43
C HIS A 19 -5.99 -10.65 2.43
N GLU A 20 -6.99 -10.31 1.62
CA GLU A 20 -7.53 -11.22 0.60
C GLU A 20 -6.45 -11.75 -0.35
N VAL A 21 -5.57 -10.87 -0.84
CA VAL A 21 -4.53 -11.23 -1.80
C VAL A 21 -3.44 -12.07 -1.13
N VAL A 22 -2.89 -11.61 0.00
CA VAL A 22 -1.74 -12.27 0.65
C VAL A 22 -2.12 -13.62 1.26
N SER A 23 -3.38 -13.84 1.63
CA SER A 23 -3.86 -15.15 2.08
C SER A 23 -3.81 -16.24 1.00
N ARG A 24 -3.67 -15.88 -0.28
CA ARG A 24 -3.58 -16.83 -1.40
C ARG A 24 -2.13 -17.08 -1.86
N LEU A 25 -1.16 -16.37 -1.29
CA LEU A 25 0.26 -16.53 -1.63
C LEU A 25 0.82 -17.80 -0.98
N THR A 26 1.78 -18.39 -1.68
CA THR A 26 2.57 -19.55 -1.23
C THR A 26 4.05 -19.21 -1.24
N GLU A 27 4.88 -20.05 -0.61
CA GLU A 27 6.34 -19.87 -0.63
C GLU A 27 6.92 -19.92 -2.07
N ALA A 28 6.26 -20.63 -2.99
CA ALA A 28 6.67 -20.70 -4.39
C ALA A 28 6.53 -19.34 -5.13
N ASP A 29 5.82 -18.38 -4.55
CA ASP A 29 5.65 -17.04 -5.12
C ASP A 29 6.79 -16.09 -4.75
N ASN A 30 7.62 -16.42 -3.75
CA ASN A 30 8.59 -15.52 -3.15
C ASN A 30 9.58 -14.87 -4.15
N ASP A 31 10.02 -15.64 -5.14
CA ASP A 31 11.00 -15.19 -6.14
C ASP A 31 10.35 -14.54 -7.37
N LYS A 32 9.01 -14.50 -7.44
CA LYS A 32 8.31 -13.84 -8.55
C LYS A 32 8.59 -12.35 -8.51
N GLN A 33 8.93 -11.79 -9.67
CA GLN A 33 9.12 -10.36 -9.84
C GLN A 33 7.79 -9.62 -9.68
N THR A 34 7.81 -8.44 -9.06
CA THR A 34 6.62 -7.59 -8.94
C THR A 34 6.61 -6.47 -10.00
N PRO A 35 5.47 -5.79 -10.22
CA PRO A 35 5.43 -4.58 -11.04
C PRO A 35 6.37 -3.47 -10.55
N ASN A 36 6.69 -3.45 -9.25
CA ASN A 36 7.79 -2.65 -8.74
C ASN A 36 9.10 -3.38 -9.00
N ALA A 37 9.81 -2.97 -10.06
CA ALA A 37 11.00 -3.65 -10.56
C ALA A 37 12.14 -3.84 -9.53
N LYS A 38 12.10 -3.12 -8.40
CA LYS A 38 13.07 -3.26 -7.29
C LYS A 38 12.84 -4.50 -6.43
N PHE A 39 11.65 -5.10 -6.51
CA PHE A 39 11.21 -6.09 -5.55
C PHE A 39 10.67 -7.36 -6.21
N THR A 40 11.19 -8.50 -5.77
CA THR A 40 10.44 -9.77 -5.77
C THR A 40 9.32 -9.73 -4.71
N VAL A 41 8.42 -10.71 -4.72
CA VAL A 41 7.36 -10.86 -3.70
C VAL A 41 7.95 -10.89 -2.28
N ALA A 42 9.05 -11.62 -2.05
CA ALA A 42 9.70 -11.66 -0.75
C ALA A 42 10.28 -10.29 -0.35
N GLN A 43 10.94 -9.59 -1.27
CA GLN A 43 11.51 -8.27 -1.01
C GLN A 43 10.42 -7.20 -0.80
N LEU A 44 9.29 -7.30 -1.51
CA LEU A 44 8.14 -6.43 -1.29
C LEU A 44 7.54 -6.64 0.11
N THR A 45 7.57 -7.88 0.60
CA THR A 45 7.14 -8.22 1.96
C THR A 45 8.05 -7.61 3.03
N ASP A 46 9.36 -7.60 2.80
CA ASP A 46 10.32 -6.91 3.67
C ASP A 46 10.06 -5.40 3.66
N HIS A 47 9.86 -4.81 2.48
CA HIS A 47 9.54 -3.40 2.33
C HIS A 47 8.27 -3.03 3.11
N LEU A 48 7.17 -3.75 2.89
CA LEU A 48 5.89 -3.43 3.51
C LEU A 48 5.93 -3.59 5.04
N GLN A 49 6.67 -4.57 5.58
CA GLN A 49 6.89 -4.65 7.03
C GLN A 49 7.61 -3.41 7.57
N ASN A 50 8.61 -2.89 6.86
CA ASN A 50 9.30 -1.67 7.26
C ASN A 50 8.36 -0.45 7.24
N SER A 51 7.51 -0.33 6.22
CA SER A 51 6.47 0.70 6.16
C SER A 51 5.47 0.59 7.32
N ILE A 52 4.97 -0.62 7.60
CA ILE A 52 4.07 -0.90 8.73
C ILE A 52 4.74 -0.54 10.06
N LYS A 53 6.00 -0.93 10.26
CA LYS A 53 6.75 -0.61 11.47
C LYS A 53 6.92 0.88 11.65
N LEU A 54 7.31 1.57 10.59
CA LEU A 54 7.51 3.01 10.63
C LEU A 54 6.23 3.77 10.99
N LEU A 55 5.14 3.46 10.28
CA LEU A 55 3.85 4.12 10.47
C LEU A 55 3.16 3.67 11.76
N GLY A 56 3.43 2.46 12.23
CA GLY A 56 3.01 1.97 13.55
C GLY A 56 3.73 2.67 14.69
N GLY A 57 5.05 2.92 14.56
CA GLY A 57 5.81 3.70 15.55
C GLY A 57 5.23 5.11 15.73
N ALA A 58 4.84 5.76 14.64
CA ALA A 58 4.14 7.05 14.69
C ALA A 58 2.76 6.96 15.39
N ALA A 59 2.12 5.78 15.34
CA ALA A 59 0.88 5.50 16.07
C ALA A 59 1.10 5.11 17.54
N GLY A 60 2.35 4.90 17.98
CA GLY A 60 2.70 4.46 19.32
C GLY A 60 2.71 2.94 19.52
N VAL A 61 2.79 2.15 18.44
CA VAL A 61 2.97 0.69 18.50
C VAL A 61 4.35 0.30 17.96
N ASP A 62 5.06 -0.57 18.67
CA ASP A 62 6.30 -1.17 18.17
C ASP A 62 5.98 -2.47 17.42
N ILE A 63 6.36 -2.53 16.15
CA ILE A 63 6.15 -3.69 15.28
C ILE A 63 7.51 -4.38 15.07
N ALA A 64 7.57 -5.64 15.46
CA ALA A 64 8.73 -6.49 15.20
C ALA A 64 8.68 -7.03 13.77
N LEU A 65 9.80 -6.89 13.05
CA LEU A 65 9.98 -7.52 11.73
C LEU A 65 10.21 -9.02 11.95
N THR A 66 9.69 -9.85 11.05
CA THR A 66 9.94 -11.30 11.04
C THR A 66 10.48 -11.73 9.67
N THR A 67 11.38 -12.71 9.67
CA THR A 67 11.91 -13.36 8.45
C THR A 67 11.29 -14.73 8.19
N GLU A 68 10.65 -15.32 9.19
CA GLU A 68 10.09 -16.66 9.13
C GLU A 68 8.61 -16.63 8.72
N GLY A 69 8.16 -17.69 8.05
CA GLY A 69 6.76 -17.91 7.67
C GLY A 69 6.40 -17.35 6.30
N SER A 70 5.16 -17.64 5.88
CA SER A 70 4.61 -17.16 4.62
C SER A 70 4.43 -15.64 4.61
N VAL A 71 4.21 -15.04 3.43
CA VAL A 71 3.85 -13.62 3.30
C VAL A 71 2.66 -13.25 4.21
N ALA A 72 1.65 -14.12 4.28
CA ALA A 72 0.50 -13.92 5.16
C ALA A 72 0.88 -13.95 6.65
N ASP A 73 1.67 -14.93 7.08
CA ASP A 73 2.13 -15.04 8.48
C ASP A 73 2.89 -13.79 8.92
N ARG A 74 3.67 -13.22 7.99
CA ARG A 74 4.47 -12.02 8.23
C ARG A 74 3.60 -10.76 8.26
N LEU A 75 2.70 -10.56 7.30
CA LEU A 75 1.99 -9.28 7.14
C LEU A 75 0.66 -9.17 7.89
N LEU A 76 -0.11 -10.25 8.02
CA LEU A 76 -1.48 -10.13 8.54
C LEU A 76 -1.53 -9.68 10.01
N PRO A 77 -0.73 -10.24 10.94
CA PRO A 77 -0.75 -9.77 12.33
C PRO A 77 -0.27 -8.32 12.47
N GLN A 78 0.80 -7.97 11.73
CA GLN A 78 1.40 -6.63 11.78
C GLN A 78 0.46 -5.57 11.20
N SER A 79 -0.16 -5.86 10.05
CA SER A 79 -1.11 -4.96 9.39
C SER A 79 -2.35 -4.72 10.26
N GLN A 80 -2.86 -5.74 10.96
CA GLN A 80 -3.95 -5.56 11.92
C GLN A 80 -3.53 -4.67 13.08
N ALA A 81 -2.37 -4.95 13.69
CA ALA A 81 -1.87 -4.19 14.83
C ALA A 81 -1.69 -2.70 14.53
N VAL A 82 -1.16 -2.34 13.35
CA VAL A 82 -0.99 -0.94 12.97
C VAL A 82 -2.33 -0.24 12.69
N VAL A 83 -3.30 -0.92 12.08
CA VAL A 83 -4.65 -0.36 11.88
C VAL A 83 -5.33 -0.10 13.23
N ASP A 84 -5.27 -1.06 14.16
CA ASP A 84 -5.83 -0.90 15.51
C ASP A 84 -5.14 0.24 16.29
N ALA A 85 -3.83 0.43 16.10
CA ALA A 85 -3.09 1.53 16.70
C ALA A 85 -3.59 2.88 16.18
N TRP A 86 -3.75 3.04 14.87
CA TRP A 86 -4.28 4.28 14.28
C TRP A 86 -5.74 4.54 14.63
N GLN A 87 -6.58 3.50 14.71
CA GLN A 87 -7.96 3.64 15.18
C GLN A 87 -8.03 4.16 16.62
N ARG A 88 -7.14 3.70 17.50
CA ARG A 88 -7.07 4.18 18.90
C ARG A 88 -6.46 5.56 19.03
N ARG A 89 -5.41 5.85 18.24
CA ARG A 89 -4.72 7.14 18.25
C ARG A 89 -5.57 8.27 17.69
N GLY A 90 -6.33 7.99 16.63
CA GLY A 90 -6.96 9.02 15.80
C GLY A 90 -5.97 9.70 14.85
N ILE A 91 -6.48 10.65 14.07
CA ILE A 91 -5.73 11.36 13.02
C ILE A 91 -5.60 12.87 13.27
N ASP A 92 -5.99 13.32 14.46
CA ASP A 92 -5.84 14.72 14.86
C ASP A 92 -4.39 15.06 15.20
N GLY A 93 -4.00 16.30 14.90
CA GLY A 93 -2.67 16.82 15.23
C GLY A 93 -1.55 16.26 14.36
N THR A 94 -0.35 16.18 14.93
CA THR A 94 0.87 15.80 14.22
C THR A 94 1.50 14.51 14.78
N VAL A 95 2.31 13.88 13.94
CA VAL A 95 3.18 12.74 14.28
C VAL A 95 4.60 13.01 13.78
N THR A 96 5.58 12.37 14.40
CA THR A 96 6.98 12.42 13.95
C THR A 96 7.29 11.21 13.07
N LEU A 97 7.82 11.47 11.89
CA LEU A 97 8.44 10.49 10.99
C LEU A 97 9.94 10.82 10.86
N PRO A 98 10.80 9.93 10.34
CA PRO A 98 12.26 10.17 10.24
C PRO A 98 12.63 11.45 9.49
N ILE A 99 11.77 11.89 8.58
CA ILE A 99 11.96 13.06 7.73
C ILE A 99 11.25 14.33 8.27
N GLY A 100 10.75 14.32 9.51
CA GLY A 100 10.15 15.48 10.17
C GLY A 100 8.77 15.25 10.79
N GLU A 101 8.13 16.34 11.19
CA GLU A 101 6.74 16.31 11.69
C GLU A 101 5.73 16.44 10.55
N TYR A 102 4.68 15.62 10.59
CA TYR A 102 3.62 15.58 9.59
C TYR A 102 2.26 15.56 10.26
N PRO A 103 1.20 16.05 9.61
CA PRO A 103 -0.17 15.79 10.06
C PRO A 103 -0.41 14.29 10.19
N ALA A 104 -1.03 13.85 11.27
CA ALA A 104 -1.30 12.44 11.53
C ALA A 104 -2.14 11.79 10.43
N GLU A 105 -3.08 12.55 9.85
CA GLU A 105 -3.85 12.15 8.67
C GLU A 105 -2.97 11.73 7.49
N VAL A 106 -1.87 12.44 7.22
CA VAL A 106 -0.96 12.11 6.12
C VAL A 106 -0.33 10.74 6.32
N ALA A 107 0.07 10.40 7.55
CA ALA A 107 0.63 9.09 7.86
C ALA A 107 -0.38 7.95 7.62
N VAL A 108 -1.65 8.15 7.97
CA VAL A 108 -2.72 7.17 7.71
C VAL A 108 -3.01 7.04 6.21
N ARG A 109 -3.01 8.14 5.46
CA ARG A 109 -3.16 8.12 3.99
C ARG A 109 -2.01 7.40 3.30
N ILE A 110 -0.77 7.57 3.77
CA ILE A 110 0.38 6.79 3.32
C ILE A 110 0.13 5.30 3.59
N LEU A 111 -0.24 4.93 4.83
CA LEU A 111 -0.49 3.53 5.19
C LEU A 111 -1.56 2.87 4.31
N GLY A 112 -2.63 3.59 3.98
CA GLY A 112 -3.69 3.08 3.11
C GLY A 112 -3.22 2.88 1.67
N SER A 113 -2.35 3.78 1.20
CA SER A 113 -1.72 3.69 -0.12
C SER A 113 -0.75 2.50 -0.19
N GLU A 114 0.08 2.30 0.83
CA GLU A 114 0.97 1.15 0.95
C GLU A 114 0.19 -0.17 0.85
N PHE A 115 -0.92 -0.30 1.60
CA PHE A 115 -1.72 -1.51 1.57
C PHE A 115 -2.39 -1.76 0.22
N LEU A 116 -3.06 -0.77 -0.36
CA LEU A 116 -3.84 -1.00 -1.59
C LEU A 116 -2.93 -1.20 -2.81
N VAL A 117 -1.90 -0.36 -2.97
CA VAL A 117 -0.99 -0.45 -4.12
C VAL A 117 -0.20 -1.74 -4.07
N HIS A 118 0.24 -2.18 -2.89
CA HIS A 118 0.98 -3.44 -2.79
C HIS A 118 0.09 -4.69 -2.82
N ALA A 119 -1.19 -4.59 -2.41
CA ALA A 119 -2.16 -5.64 -2.71
C ALA A 119 -2.27 -5.88 -4.23
N TRP A 120 -2.31 -4.80 -5.02
CA TRP A 120 -2.26 -4.90 -6.48
C TRP A 120 -0.93 -5.50 -6.98
N ASP A 121 0.21 -5.05 -6.46
CA ASP A 121 1.53 -5.59 -6.84
C ASP A 121 1.59 -7.12 -6.62
N TYR A 122 1.14 -7.62 -5.47
CA TYR A 122 1.08 -9.05 -5.17
C TYR A 122 0.11 -9.80 -6.09
N ALA A 123 -1.08 -9.24 -6.31
CA ALA A 123 -2.10 -9.90 -7.11
C ALA A 123 -1.61 -10.10 -8.55
N VAL A 124 -1.09 -9.06 -9.18
CA VAL A 124 -0.63 -9.16 -10.57
C VAL A 124 0.63 -10.02 -10.68
N ALA A 125 1.56 -9.93 -9.74
CA ALA A 125 2.76 -10.80 -9.71
C ALA A 125 2.41 -12.29 -9.62
N THR A 126 1.27 -12.63 -9.01
CA THR A 126 0.84 -14.01 -8.78
C THR A 126 -0.32 -14.45 -9.65
N GLY A 127 -0.77 -13.61 -10.59
CA GLY A 127 -1.85 -13.92 -11.53
C GLY A 127 -3.24 -13.98 -10.89
N GLN A 128 -3.44 -13.29 -9.77
CA GLN A 128 -4.74 -13.18 -9.12
C GLN A 128 -5.58 -12.08 -9.75
N GLU A 129 -6.89 -12.32 -9.83
CA GLU A 129 -7.86 -11.25 -10.08
C GLU A 129 -7.92 -10.32 -8.87
N PHE A 130 -7.97 -9.01 -9.12
CA PHE A 130 -7.98 -8.00 -8.07
C PHE A 130 -8.90 -6.84 -8.45
N GLU A 131 -10.06 -6.79 -7.80
CA GLU A 131 -11.10 -5.79 -8.02
C GLU A 131 -11.50 -5.17 -6.67
N PRO A 132 -10.72 -4.19 -6.15
CA PRO A 132 -11.06 -3.49 -4.93
C PRO A 132 -12.31 -2.62 -5.14
N MET A 133 -13.02 -2.29 -4.06
CA MET A 133 -14.18 -1.40 -4.14
C MET A 133 -13.81 -0.02 -4.72
N ASP A 134 -14.71 0.56 -5.50
CA ASP A 134 -14.50 1.86 -6.15
C ASP A 134 -14.19 2.96 -5.12
N ALA A 135 -14.96 3.06 -4.04
CA ALA A 135 -14.78 4.10 -3.02
C ALA A 135 -13.41 4.03 -2.31
N LEU A 136 -12.83 2.82 -2.17
CA LEU A 136 -11.49 2.62 -1.64
C LEU A 136 -10.44 3.13 -2.63
N THR A 137 -10.60 2.73 -3.89
CA THR A 137 -9.70 3.14 -4.97
C THR A 137 -9.69 4.66 -5.15
N ASP A 138 -10.86 5.29 -5.06
CA ASP A 138 -11.03 6.75 -5.14
C ASP A 138 -10.31 7.45 -3.99
N GLY A 139 -10.52 7.00 -2.75
CA GLY A 139 -9.88 7.58 -1.57
C GLY A 139 -8.36 7.42 -1.56
N VAL A 140 -7.85 6.29 -2.06
CA VAL A 140 -6.40 6.09 -2.20
C VAL A 140 -5.83 6.90 -3.38
N LEU A 141 -6.53 7.01 -4.51
CA LEU A 141 -6.13 7.86 -5.64
C LEU A 141 -6.00 9.33 -5.22
N GLU A 142 -6.96 9.84 -4.45
CA GLU A 142 -6.88 11.18 -3.86
C GLU A 142 -5.66 11.31 -2.93
N SER A 143 -5.45 10.31 -2.08
CA SER A 143 -4.33 10.28 -1.12
C SER A 143 -2.98 10.31 -1.83
N VAL A 144 -2.75 9.47 -2.84
CA VAL A 144 -1.47 9.47 -3.56
C VAL A 144 -1.22 10.78 -4.29
N ARG A 145 -2.25 11.42 -4.86
CA ARG A 145 -2.13 12.73 -5.52
C ARG A 145 -1.75 13.85 -4.56
N MET A 146 -2.17 13.75 -3.30
CA MET A 146 -1.76 14.68 -2.25
C MET A 146 -0.32 14.43 -1.78
N ILE A 147 0.09 13.16 -1.71
CA ILE A 147 1.37 12.74 -1.11
C ILE A 147 2.54 12.83 -2.12
N ILE A 148 2.34 12.38 -3.36
CA ILE A 148 3.39 12.27 -4.38
C ILE A 148 3.49 13.59 -5.14
N GLN A 149 4.30 14.49 -4.60
CA GLN A 149 4.68 15.75 -5.26
C GLN A 149 5.80 15.51 -6.29
N PRO A 150 5.98 16.41 -7.29
CA PRO A 150 7.01 16.24 -8.33
C PRO A 150 8.41 15.95 -7.79
N GLU A 151 8.77 16.53 -6.65
CA GLU A 151 10.08 16.37 -6.00
C GLU A 151 10.29 14.94 -5.46
N ARG A 152 9.23 14.16 -5.28
CA ARG A 152 9.29 12.75 -4.86
C ARG A 152 9.37 11.78 -6.04
N ARG A 153 9.33 12.27 -7.28
CA ARG A 153 9.54 11.47 -8.50
C ARG A 153 11.01 11.49 -8.90
N ASP A 154 11.87 10.97 -8.03
CA ASP A 154 13.31 10.87 -8.22
C ASP A 154 13.75 9.53 -8.84
N GLY A 155 12.80 8.63 -9.13
CA GLY A 155 13.05 7.26 -9.56
C GLY A 155 13.40 6.32 -8.40
N ASP A 156 13.65 6.86 -7.20
CA ASP A 156 13.94 6.09 -6.02
C ASP A 156 12.68 5.73 -5.23
N PHE A 157 11.84 6.71 -4.93
CA PHE A 157 10.57 6.50 -4.24
C PHE A 157 9.42 6.29 -5.22
N PHE A 158 9.36 7.11 -6.27
CA PHE A 158 8.37 7.00 -7.34
C PHE A 158 9.01 7.24 -8.70
N ALA A 159 8.63 6.43 -9.68
CA ALA A 159 8.92 6.71 -11.09
C ALA A 159 7.99 7.80 -11.63
N ASP A 160 8.24 8.24 -12.87
CA ASP A 160 7.31 9.11 -13.60
C ASP A 160 5.93 8.44 -13.73
N GLU A 161 4.87 9.24 -13.64
CA GLU A 161 3.51 8.77 -13.89
C GLU A 161 3.39 8.21 -15.32
N VAL A 162 2.75 7.06 -15.44
CA VAL A 162 2.47 6.44 -16.74
C VAL A 162 1.23 7.08 -17.35
N PRO A 163 1.26 7.62 -18.59
CA PRO A 163 0.08 8.20 -19.21
C PRO A 163 -1.02 7.15 -19.44
N VAL A 164 -2.25 7.47 -19.01
CA VAL A 164 -3.46 6.66 -19.26
C VAL A 164 -4.62 7.57 -19.69
N PRO A 165 -5.60 7.07 -20.47
CA PRO A 165 -6.79 7.85 -20.82
C PRO A 165 -7.57 8.37 -19.60
N ASP A 166 -8.12 9.57 -19.70
CA ASP A 166 -8.87 10.23 -18.61
C ASP A 166 -10.15 9.48 -18.21
N ASP A 167 -10.69 8.61 -19.08
CA ASP A 167 -11.84 7.75 -18.83
C ASP A 167 -11.47 6.35 -18.31
N SER A 168 -10.17 6.10 -18.06
CA SER A 168 -9.71 4.84 -17.47
C SER A 168 -10.34 4.57 -16.09
N PRO A 169 -10.52 3.30 -15.69
CA PRO A 169 -10.91 2.95 -14.33
C PRO A 169 -9.98 3.58 -13.29
N ASN A 170 -10.51 3.92 -12.11
CA ASN A 170 -9.71 4.64 -11.11
C ASN A 170 -8.55 3.80 -10.57
N LEU A 171 -8.64 2.46 -10.59
CA LEU A 171 -7.52 1.59 -10.23
C LEU A 171 -6.38 1.75 -11.23
N VAL A 172 -6.69 1.80 -12.54
CA VAL A 172 -5.70 2.02 -13.59
C VAL A 172 -5.01 3.37 -13.38
N LYS A 173 -5.77 4.43 -13.10
CA LYS A 173 -5.22 5.77 -12.81
C LYS A 173 -4.35 5.78 -11.55
N LEU A 174 -4.79 5.12 -10.48
CA LEU A 174 -4.02 4.99 -9.23
C LEU A 174 -2.67 4.34 -9.51
N ILE A 175 -2.67 3.16 -10.13
CA ILE A 175 -1.43 2.42 -10.43
C ILE A 175 -0.51 3.22 -11.34
N ALA A 176 -1.05 3.79 -12.42
CA ALA A 176 -0.33 4.67 -13.34
C ALA A 176 0.31 5.86 -12.62
N PHE A 177 -0.43 6.52 -11.72
CA PHE A 177 0.05 7.66 -10.96
C PHE A 177 1.21 7.29 -10.02
N THR A 178 1.28 6.06 -9.51
CA THR A 178 2.45 5.59 -8.74
C THR A 178 3.70 5.30 -9.60
N GLY A 179 3.60 5.46 -10.92
CA GLY A 179 4.67 5.17 -11.89
C GLY A 179 4.80 3.71 -12.29
N ARG A 180 3.80 2.88 -11.93
CA ARG A 180 3.70 1.48 -12.37
C ARG A 180 2.94 1.41 -13.68
N ASN A 181 3.30 0.45 -14.54
CA ASN A 181 2.54 0.16 -15.75
C ASN A 181 1.28 -0.66 -15.39
N PRO A 182 0.05 -0.13 -15.59
CA PRO A 182 -1.18 -0.87 -15.27
C PRO A 182 -1.40 -2.13 -16.12
N GLY A 183 -0.77 -2.20 -17.30
CA GLY A 183 -0.77 -3.37 -18.17
C GLY A 183 0.41 -4.32 -17.91
N TRP A 184 1.11 -4.19 -16.78
CA TRP A 184 2.21 -5.10 -16.44
C TRP A 184 1.68 -6.53 -16.29
N SER A 185 2.46 -7.50 -16.77
CA SER A 185 2.26 -8.93 -16.53
C SER A 185 3.60 -9.60 -16.22
N PRO A 186 3.61 -10.69 -15.43
CA PRO A 186 4.83 -11.48 -15.23
C PRO A 186 5.42 -11.92 -16.58
N ALA A 187 6.75 -11.97 -16.66
CA ALA A 187 7.40 -12.60 -17.80
C ALA A 187 7.03 -14.09 -17.85
N SER A 188 6.66 -14.58 -19.04
CA SER A 188 6.35 -16.00 -19.28
C SER A 188 7.58 -16.90 -19.18
#